data_AF-A0A8B7HT08-F1
#
_entry.id   AF-A0A8B7HT08-F1
#
_cell.length_a   1.000
_cell.length_b   1.000
_cell.length_c   1.000
_cell.angle_alpha   90.00
_cell.angle_beta   90.00
_cell.angle_gamma   90.00
#
_symmetry.space_group_name_H-M   'P 1'
#
loop_
_entity.id
_entity.type
_entity.pdbx_description
1 polymer ?
#
loop_
_entity_poly.entity_id
_entity_poly.type
_entity_poly.pdbx_seq_one_letter_code
_entity_poly.pdbx_strand_id
1 'polypeptide(L)'
;MAAAADSLSRADAPAVRLPRSPPLKVLAEQLRRDAEGGPGAWRLSRAAVGRGPLELAAVWMQGTVLAACGGEALLRDPSGVFSVRGLERVPRGRPCLAPGKYVMVMGVVQACSPEPCLLAVKMTDLSDNPIHESMWELEVEDLQRNIP
;
A
#
# COMPACT_ATOMS: atom_id res chain seq x y z
N MET A 1 -17.21 1.54 -49.76
CA MET A 1 -17.13 0.68 -48.55
C MET A 1 -15.67 0.62 -48.15
N ALA A 2 -15.22 1.52 -47.26
CA ALA A 2 -15.25 1.40 -45.79
C ALA A 2 -14.11 0.47 -45.31
N ALA A 3 -13.23 0.82 -44.37
CA ALA A 3 -12.97 2.06 -43.65
C ALA A 3 -11.52 2.01 -43.14
N ALA A 4 -10.87 3.18 -43.02
CA ALA A 4 -9.70 3.37 -42.19
C ALA A 4 -10.13 3.34 -40.71
N ALA A 5 -9.38 2.66 -39.85
CA ALA A 5 -9.36 2.87 -38.41
C ALA A 5 -8.01 2.32 -37.90
N ASP A 6 -7.00 3.15 -37.75
CA ASP A 6 -6.76 4.12 -36.68
C ASP A 6 -5.84 3.53 -35.60
N SER A 7 -4.76 4.27 -35.38
CA SER A 7 -3.62 3.89 -34.58
C SER A 7 -3.97 4.02 -33.11
N LEU A 8 -4.12 2.91 -32.39
CA LEU A 8 -4.11 2.97 -30.93
C LEU A 8 -2.65 3.01 -30.46
N SER A 9 -2.11 4.23 -30.46
CA SER A 9 -0.95 4.58 -29.65
C SER A 9 -1.17 4.05 -28.25
N ARG A 10 -0.35 3.08 -27.86
CA ARG A 10 -0.26 2.54 -26.50
C ARG A 10 0.13 3.72 -25.62
N ALA A 11 -0.87 4.39 -25.04
CA ALA A 11 -0.66 5.51 -24.14
C ALA A 11 0.24 5.01 -23.02
N ASP A 12 1.46 5.53 -22.98
CA ASP A 12 2.43 5.24 -21.93
C ASP A 12 1.85 5.82 -20.64
N ALA A 13 1.26 4.95 -19.82
CA ALA A 13 0.59 5.37 -18.60
C ALA A 13 1.65 5.96 -17.65
N PRO A 14 1.50 7.22 -17.20
CA PRO A 14 2.57 7.96 -16.56
C PRO A 14 3.05 7.22 -15.31
N ALA A 15 4.33 6.80 -15.29
CA ALA A 15 4.96 6.10 -14.17
C ALA A 15 4.58 6.74 -12.83
N VAL A 16 4.28 5.92 -11.82
CA VAL A 16 3.89 6.41 -10.50
C VAL A 16 4.96 7.37 -9.99
N ARG A 17 4.61 8.64 -9.82
CA ARG A 17 5.53 9.64 -9.28
C ARG A 17 5.88 9.25 -7.85
N LEU A 18 7.15 8.93 -7.63
CA LEU A 18 7.63 8.56 -6.30
C LEU A 18 7.44 9.75 -5.35
N PRO A 19 6.74 9.56 -4.22
CA PRO A 19 6.56 10.63 -3.25
C PRO A 19 7.88 11.01 -2.59
N ARG A 20 7.93 12.24 -2.06
CA ARG A 20 9.12 12.79 -1.39
C ARG A 20 9.33 12.24 0.03
N SER A 21 8.26 11.79 0.69
CA SER A 21 8.33 11.17 2.01
C SER A 21 8.77 9.71 1.91
N PRO A 22 9.55 9.18 2.86
CA PRO A 22 9.87 7.75 2.89
C PRO A 22 8.59 6.90 3.06
N PRO A 23 8.58 5.64 2.60
CA PRO A 23 7.46 4.74 2.83
C PRO A 23 7.37 4.36 4.31
N LEU A 24 6.41 4.95 5.01
CA LEU A 24 6.20 4.73 6.44
C LEU A 24 5.57 3.35 6.70
N LYS A 25 6.12 2.57 7.64
CA LYS A 25 5.48 1.33 8.09
C LYS A 25 4.22 1.65 8.88
N VAL A 26 3.08 1.12 8.45
CA VAL A 26 1.78 1.35 9.08
C VAL A 26 0.89 0.12 9.01
N LEU A 27 -0.04 0.02 9.95
CA LEU A 27 -1.15 -0.92 9.94
C LEU A 27 -2.41 -0.30 9.31
N ALA A 28 -3.31 -1.12 8.78
CA ALA A 28 -4.55 -0.71 8.14
C ALA A 28 -5.44 0.12 9.08
N GLU A 29 -5.51 -0.24 10.36
CA GLU A 29 -6.30 0.53 11.33
C GLU A 29 -5.80 1.96 11.52
N GLN A 30 -4.49 2.18 11.41
CA GLN A 30 -3.88 3.49 11.65
C GLN A 30 -4.26 4.45 10.53
N LEU A 31 -4.22 3.97 9.29
CA LEU A 31 -4.77 4.72 8.16
C LEU A 31 -6.27 4.94 8.34
N ARG A 32 -7.04 3.91 8.71
CA ARG A 32 -8.50 4.00 8.83
C ARG A 32 -8.98 4.96 9.91
N ARG A 33 -8.32 4.99 11.07
CA ARG A 33 -8.75 5.75 12.26
C ARG A 33 -8.03 7.07 12.44
N ASP A 34 -6.73 7.09 12.20
CA ASP A 34 -5.88 8.20 12.63
C ASP A 34 -5.39 9.06 11.45
N ALA A 35 -5.68 8.66 10.20
CA ALA A 35 -5.34 9.50 9.06
C ALA A 35 -6.31 10.68 8.91
N GLU A 36 -5.73 11.86 8.77
CA GLU A 36 -6.39 13.13 8.54
C GLU A 36 -5.98 13.70 7.17
N GLY A 37 -6.81 14.56 6.60
CA GLY A 37 -6.54 15.22 5.32
C GLY A 37 -7.04 14.43 4.11
N GLY A 38 -6.27 14.44 3.03
CA GLY A 38 -6.68 13.88 1.75
C GLY A 38 -5.52 13.68 0.76
N PRO A 39 -5.81 13.29 -0.48
CA PRO A 39 -4.80 13.00 -1.50
C PRO A 39 -3.76 14.12 -1.64
N GLY A 40 -2.48 13.77 -1.45
CA GLY A 40 -1.34 14.70 -1.54
C GLY A 40 -0.99 15.43 -0.24
N ALA A 41 -1.79 15.32 0.82
CA ALA A 41 -1.56 15.96 2.11
C ALA A 41 -2.08 15.12 3.29
N TRP A 42 -1.87 13.79 3.23
CA TRP A 42 -2.26 12.89 4.31
C TRP A 42 -1.35 13.06 5.52
N ARG A 43 -1.96 13.02 6.71
CA ARG A 43 -1.27 13.13 8.00
C ARG A 43 -1.75 12.04 8.93
N LEU A 44 -0.85 11.41 9.68
CA LEU A 44 -1.22 10.47 10.74
C LEU A 44 -1.25 11.21 12.08
N SER A 45 -2.41 11.19 12.73
CA SER A 45 -2.59 11.73 14.07
C SER A 45 -1.81 10.89 15.08
N ARG A 46 -1.02 11.55 15.93
CA ARG A 46 -0.26 10.91 17.02
C ARG A 46 -0.56 11.55 18.38
N ALA A 47 -1.70 12.23 18.49
CA ALA A 47 -2.10 12.94 19.70
C ALA A 47 -2.23 12.01 20.92
N ALA A 48 -2.68 10.77 20.72
CA ALA A 48 -2.82 9.77 21.79
C ALA A 48 -1.49 9.43 22.49
N VAL A 49 -0.35 9.61 21.80
CA VAL A 49 1.00 9.40 22.33
C VAL A 49 1.75 10.72 22.58
N GLY A 50 1.04 11.85 22.58
CA GLY A 50 1.59 13.17 22.89
C GLY A 50 2.54 13.72 21.81
N ARG A 51 2.47 13.24 20.57
CA ARG A 51 3.34 13.66 19.46
C ARG A 51 2.58 14.43 18.38
N GLY A 52 3.32 15.24 17.63
CA GLY A 52 2.79 15.97 16.47
C GLY A 52 2.40 15.02 15.32
N PRO A 53 1.54 15.48 14.39
CA PRO A 53 1.12 14.69 13.25
C PRO A 53 2.31 14.34 12.34
N LEU A 54 2.22 13.20 11.65
CA LEU A 54 3.25 12.73 10.73
C LEU A 54 2.74 12.78 9.30
N GLU A 55 3.39 13.56 8.42
CA GLU A 55 3.05 13.56 6.99
C GLU A 55 3.32 12.19 6.39
N LEU A 56 2.40 11.69 5.57
CA LEU A 56 2.61 10.49 4.79
C LEU A 56 2.10 10.66 3.35
N ALA A 57 2.78 9.99 2.43
CA ALA A 57 2.33 9.89 1.04
C ALA A 57 2.54 8.47 0.51
N ALA A 58 3.73 7.90 0.74
CA ALA A 58 3.97 6.46 0.60
C ALA A 58 3.92 5.75 1.94
N VAL A 59 3.51 4.50 1.89
CA VAL A 59 3.48 3.57 3.01
C VAL A 59 4.16 2.25 2.64
N TRP A 60 4.66 1.58 3.66
CA TRP A 60 5.01 0.17 3.65
C TRP A 60 3.96 -0.55 4.47
N MET A 61 3.19 -1.43 3.82
CA MET A 61 2.22 -2.30 4.48
C MET A 61 2.55 -3.76 4.19
N GLN A 62 2.14 -4.66 5.08
CA GLN A 62 2.24 -6.10 4.87
C GLN A 62 0.92 -6.76 5.19
N GLY A 63 0.64 -7.91 4.58
CA GLY A 63 -0.59 -8.65 4.86
C GLY A 63 -0.75 -9.89 3.99
N THR A 64 -1.78 -10.66 4.32
CA THR A 64 -2.18 -11.85 3.59
C THR A 64 -3.14 -11.48 2.47
N VAL A 65 -2.87 -11.94 1.25
CA VAL A 65 -3.75 -11.76 0.10
C VAL A 65 -5.03 -12.57 0.32
N LEU A 66 -6.17 -11.89 0.37
CA LEU A 66 -7.49 -12.51 0.46
C LEU A 66 -8.07 -12.79 -0.93
N ALA A 67 -7.91 -11.84 -1.85
CA ALA A 67 -8.39 -11.93 -3.23
C ALA A 67 -7.48 -11.12 -4.16
N ALA A 68 -7.36 -11.54 -5.41
CA ALA A 68 -6.64 -10.79 -6.45
C ALA A 68 -7.38 -10.91 -7.79
N CYS A 69 -7.61 -9.78 -8.46
CA CYS A 69 -8.28 -9.72 -9.75
C CYS A 69 -7.85 -8.48 -10.52
N GLY A 70 -7.54 -8.61 -11.82
CA GLY A 70 -7.45 -7.46 -12.73
C GLY A 70 -6.44 -6.36 -12.36
N GLY A 71 -5.32 -6.71 -11.71
CA GLY A 71 -4.34 -5.69 -11.24
C GLY A 71 -4.67 -5.09 -9.87
N GLU A 72 -5.70 -5.61 -9.20
CA GLU A 72 -6.08 -5.26 -7.84
C GLU A 72 -5.97 -6.47 -6.90
N ALA A 73 -5.73 -6.19 -5.63
CA ALA A 73 -5.72 -7.19 -4.57
C ALA A 73 -6.34 -6.63 -3.29
N LEU A 74 -7.05 -7.49 -2.56
CA LEU A 74 -7.51 -7.25 -1.20
C LEU A 74 -6.55 -7.99 -0.25
N LEU A 75 -5.96 -7.25 0.69
CA LEU A 75 -5.05 -7.78 1.68
C LEU A 75 -5.62 -7.60 3.08
N ARG A 76 -5.13 -8.41 4.02
CA ARG A 76 -5.43 -8.29 5.45
C ARG A 76 -4.17 -8.33 6.27
N ASP A 77 -4.00 -7.34 7.13
CA ASP A 77 -3.07 -7.37 8.25
C ASP A 77 -3.83 -7.68 9.56
N PRO A 78 -3.15 -7.83 10.71
CA PRO A 78 -3.82 -8.12 11.98
C PRO A 78 -4.88 -7.07 12.41
N SER A 79 -4.77 -5.84 11.92
CA SER A 79 -5.60 -4.69 12.29
C SER A 79 -6.81 -4.45 11.36
N GLY A 80 -6.79 -5.04 10.16
CA GLY A 80 -7.86 -4.90 9.20
C GLY A 80 -7.50 -5.21 7.76
N VAL A 81 -8.44 -4.90 6.88
CA VAL A 81 -8.30 -5.06 5.43
C VAL A 81 -7.88 -3.77 4.75
N PHE A 82 -7.18 -3.90 3.63
CA PHE A 82 -6.84 -2.80 2.75
C PHE A 82 -6.76 -3.28 1.29
N SER A 83 -7.07 -2.40 0.36
CA SER A 83 -7.03 -2.68 -1.08
C SER A 83 -5.79 -2.08 -1.74
N VAL A 84 -5.31 -2.76 -2.77
CA VAL A 84 -4.12 -2.36 -3.54
C VAL A 84 -4.46 -2.43 -5.01
N ARG A 85 -4.20 -1.35 -5.75
CA ARG A 85 -4.47 -1.22 -7.19
C ARG A 85 -3.18 -0.94 -7.97
N GLY A 86 -3.23 -1.13 -9.28
CA GLY A 86 -2.11 -0.82 -10.18
C GLY A 86 -0.99 -1.87 -10.14
N LEU A 87 -1.31 -3.09 -9.72
CA LEU A 87 -0.34 -4.18 -9.59
C LEU A 87 0.19 -4.67 -10.95
N GLU A 88 -0.54 -4.43 -12.04
CA GLU A 88 -0.08 -4.67 -13.40
C GLU A 88 1.13 -3.81 -13.79
N ARG A 89 1.39 -2.73 -13.03
CA ARG A 89 2.45 -1.75 -13.27
C ARG A 89 3.67 -1.96 -12.38
N VAL A 90 3.60 -2.83 -11.37
CA VAL A 90 4.73 -3.08 -10.47
C VAL A 90 5.79 -3.96 -11.14
N PRO A 91 7.08 -3.81 -10.79
CA PRO A 91 8.13 -4.70 -11.27
C PRO A 91 7.79 -6.16 -10.98
N ARG A 92 7.84 -7.01 -12.01
CA ARG A 92 7.49 -8.42 -11.90
C ARG A 92 8.64 -9.20 -11.26
N GLY A 93 8.52 -9.46 -9.95
CA GLY A 93 9.33 -10.43 -9.23
C GLY A 93 8.74 -11.84 -9.29
N ARG A 94 8.95 -12.63 -8.23
CA ARG A 94 8.23 -13.91 -8.06
C ARG A 94 6.71 -13.65 -8.04
N PRO A 95 5.88 -14.51 -8.69
CA PRO A 95 4.43 -14.39 -8.59
C PRO A 95 3.96 -14.48 -7.14
N CYS A 96 3.35 -13.39 -6.64
CA CYS A 96 2.89 -13.26 -5.25
C CYS A 96 1.39 -12.94 -5.13
N LEU A 97 0.70 -12.78 -6.27
CA LEU A 97 -0.74 -12.47 -6.33
C LEU A 97 -1.57 -13.74 -6.32
N ALA A 98 -1.54 -14.46 -5.20
CA ALA A 98 -2.38 -15.62 -4.97
C ALA A 98 -2.99 -15.57 -3.56
N PRO A 99 -4.27 -15.92 -3.37
CA PRO A 99 -4.87 -16.00 -2.04
C PRO A 99 -4.03 -16.87 -1.09
N GLY A 100 -3.87 -16.39 0.15
CA GLY A 100 -3.06 -17.03 1.19
C GLY A 100 -1.57 -16.67 1.18
N LYS A 101 -1.08 -15.94 0.16
CA LYS A 101 0.29 -15.42 0.17
C LYS A 101 0.43 -14.25 1.15
N TYR A 102 1.52 -14.23 1.90
CA TYR A 102 1.91 -13.12 2.77
C TYR A 102 2.90 -12.25 2.03
N VAL A 103 2.60 -10.97 1.91
CA VAL A 103 3.29 -10.08 0.99
C VAL A 103 3.53 -8.71 1.63
N MET A 104 4.61 -8.05 1.21
CA MET A 104 4.77 -6.62 1.42
C MET A 104 4.21 -5.83 0.24
N VAL A 105 3.71 -4.64 0.52
CA VAL A 105 3.32 -3.63 -0.46
C VAL A 105 3.93 -2.29 -0.07
N MET A 106 4.70 -1.71 -0.99
CA MET A 106 5.05 -0.30 -0.94
C MET A 106 4.09 0.42 -1.90
N GLY A 107 3.33 1.38 -1.39
CA GLY A 107 2.27 2.03 -2.17
C GLY A 107 2.03 3.47 -1.77
N VAL A 108 1.44 4.24 -2.69
CA VAL A 108 0.99 5.62 -2.44
C VAL A 108 -0.45 5.58 -1.94
N VAL A 109 -0.71 6.23 -0.81
CA VAL A 109 -2.06 6.26 -0.21
C VAL A 109 -3.04 7.04 -1.08
N GLN A 110 -4.12 6.39 -1.49
CA GLN A 110 -5.20 6.98 -2.29
C GLN A 110 -6.42 7.32 -1.42
N ALA A 111 -6.77 6.41 -0.50
CA ALA A 111 -7.85 6.57 0.46
C ALA A 111 -7.48 5.90 1.79
N CYS A 112 -8.07 6.37 2.88
CA CYS A 112 -7.83 5.88 4.23
C CYS A 112 -9.07 5.26 4.88
N SER A 113 -10.25 5.84 4.66
CA SER A 113 -11.52 5.44 5.28
C SER A 113 -12.65 5.40 4.25
N PRO A 114 -13.59 4.44 4.31
CA PRO A 114 -13.77 3.41 5.35
C PRO A 114 -12.76 2.24 5.27
N GLU A 115 -12.12 2.07 4.11
CA GLU A 115 -11.09 1.06 3.88
C GLU A 115 -9.86 1.74 3.25
N PRO A 116 -8.63 1.48 3.74
CA PRO A 116 -7.43 2.00 3.12
C PRO A 116 -7.24 1.45 1.70
N CYS A 117 -6.84 2.32 0.76
CA CYS A 117 -6.57 1.97 -0.63
C CYS A 117 -5.22 2.53 -1.07
N LEU A 118 -4.38 1.67 -1.65
CA LEU A 118 -3.04 2.02 -2.10
C LEU A 118 -2.90 1.89 -3.62
N LEU A 119 -2.15 2.81 -4.22
CA LEU A 119 -1.59 2.62 -5.56
C LEU A 119 -0.21 1.98 -5.43
N ALA A 120 -0.07 0.76 -5.95
CA ALA A 120 1.14 -0.03 -5.79
C ALA A 120 2.35 0.60 -6.50
N VAL A 121 3.48 0.65 -5.79
CA VAL A 121 4.81 0.94 -6.36
C VAL A 121 5.64 -0.33 -6.43
N LYS A 122 5.57 -1.17 -5.37
CA LYS A 122 6.26 -2.45 -5.30
C LYS A 122 5.43 -3.45 -4.49
N MET A 123 5.46 -4.70 -4.91
CA MET A 123 4.89 -5.82 -4.16
C MET A 123 5.89 -6.98 -4.16
N THR A 124 6.07 -7.66 -3.02
CA THR A 124 7.04 -8.77 -2.88
C THR A 124 6.46 -9.89 -2.03
N ASP A 125 6.69 -11.14 -2.46
CA ASP A 125 6.39 -12.33 -1.66
C ASP A 125 7.26 -12.38 -0.40
N LEU A 126 6.65 -12.61 0.75
CA LEU A 126 7.30 -12.83 2.03
C LEU A 126 6.91 -14.19 2.64
N SER A 127 6.13 -15.01 1.94
CA SER A 127 5.62 -16.29 2.44
C SER A 127 6.69 -17.32 2.79
N ASP A 128 7.90 -17.22 2.23
CA ASP A 128 8.96 -18.21 2.46
C ASP A 128 9.47 -18.19 3.92
N ASN A 129 9.28 -17.08 4.66
CA ASN A 129 9.74 -16.93 6.04
C ASN A 129 8.62 -16.40 6.95
N PRO A 130 8.06 -17.23 7.86
CA PRO A 130 6.93 -16.84 8.73
C PRO A 130 7.29 -15.76 9.76
N ILE A 131 8.60 -15.50 9.98
CA ILE A 131 9.05 -14.44 10.87
C ILE A 131 8.57 -13.07 10.40
N HIS A 132 8.42 -12.85 9.10
CA HIS A 132 7.92 -11.56 8.58
C HIS A 132 6.52 -11.24 9.09
N GLU A 133 5.60 -12.21 9.05
CA GLU A 133 4.23 -12.03 9.55
C GLU A 133 4.23 -11.85 11.07
N SER A 134 5.01 -12.65 11.79
CA SER A 134 5.06 -12.61 13.25
C SER A 134 5.69 -11.32 13.81
N MET A 135 6.60 -10.69 13.06
CA MET A 135 7.31 -9.49 13.49
C MET A 135 6.64 -8.19 13.04
N TRP A 136 5.66 -8.25 12.12
CA TRP A 136 5.17 -7.05 11.45
C TRP A 136 4.60 -5.98 12.39
N GLU A 137 3.77 -6.37 13.36
CA GLU A 137 3.21 -5.42 14.34
C GLU A 137 4.30 -4.77 15.19
N LEU A 138 5.31 -5.55 15.61
CA LEU A 138 6.45 -5.05 16.38
C LEU A 138 7.31 -4.09 15.55
N GLU A 139 7.51 -4.37 14.26
CA GLU A 139 8.23 -3.47 13.36
C GLU A 139 7.53 -2.13 13.15
N VAL A 140 6.19 -2.14 13.08
CA VAL A 140 5.39 -0.90 12.97
C VAL A 140 5.47 -0.10 14.26
N GLU A 141 5.27 -0.77 15.40
CA GLU A 141 5.32 -0.13 16.72
C GLU A 141 6.70 0.48 17.00
N ASP A 142 7.78 -0.27 16.79
CA ASP A 142 9.14 0.20 17.01
C ASP A 142 9.44 1.42 16.12
N LEU A 143 9.08 1.38 14.84
CA LEU A 143 9.30 2.52 13.95
C LEU A 143 8.57 3.77 14.46
N GLN A 144 7.31 3.64 14.88
CA GLN A 144 6.52 4.80 15.33
C GLN A 144 7.01 5.40 16.64
N ARG A 145 7.57 4.58 17.55
CA ARG A 145 8.19 5.05 18.78
C ARG A 145 9.47 5.84 18.54
N ASN A 146 10.20 5.50 17.47
CA ASN A 146 11.49 6.09 17.12
C ASN A 146 11.41 7.27 16.14
N ILE A 147 10.23 7.59 15.61
CA ILE A 147 10.00 8.81 14.82
C ILE A 147 9.69 9.97 15.77
N PRO A 148 10.43 11.09 15.71
CA PRO A 148 10.22 12.25 16.59
C PRO A 148 8.77 12.75 16.57
#